data_AF-A0AAD6XUF7-F1
#
_entry.id   AF-A0AAD6XUF7-F1
#
_cell.length_a   1.000
_cell.length_b   1.000
_cell.length_c   1.000
_cell.angle_alpha   90.00
_cell.angle_beta   90.00
_cell.angle_gamma   90.00
#
_symmetry.space_group_name_H-M   'P 1'
#
loop_
_entity.id
_entity.type
_entity.pdbx_description
1 polymer ?
#
loop_
_entity_poly.entity_id
_entity_poly.type
_entity_poly.pdbx_seq_one_letter_code
_entity_poly.pdbx_strand_id
1 'polypeptide(L)'
;MGSLLSRITFIYRTLKSISDEFSELSQRIARDPELPVPNPSQSYWCFPPSPLDTRADQPLPSKADVVIIGSGITGTAVARTLLAGARTPLRVVMLEARDVCSGATGRNGGHVSPNTYQEYAQLGRKYGARAAQAIVRFRLAHLPALLSAAEEEDLLAAW
;
A
#
# COMPACT_ATOMS: atom_id res chain seq x y z
N MET A 1 11.25 44.42 -31.49
CA MET A 1 10.73 44.74 -30.14
C MET A 1 9.88 43.63 -29.49
N GLY A 2 9.51 42.54 -30.18
CA GLY A 2 8.63 41.49 -29.61
C GLY A 2 9.28 40.41 -28.71
N SER A 3 10.60 40.40 -28.53
CA SER A 3 11.29 39.30 -27.82
C SER A 3 11.24 39.40 -26.29
N LEU A 4 11.25 40.61 -25.72
CA LEU A 4 11.26 40.81 -24.26
C LEU A 4 9.85 40.64 -23.66
N LEU A 5 8.84 41.24 -24.28
CA LEU A 5 7.43 41.08 -23.87
C LEU A 5 6.97 39.63 -23.97
N SER A 6 7.39 38.91 -25.02
CA SER A 6 7.10 37.48 -25.17
C SER A 6 7.71 36.65 -24.03
N ARG A 7 8.97 36.93 -23.64
CA ARG A 7 9.63 36.25 -22.51
C ARG A 7 8.96 36.54 -21.17
N ILE A 8 8.59 37.79 -20.90
CA ILE A 8 7.87 38.16 -19.67
C ILE A 8 6.50 37.47 -19.64
N THR A 9 5.77 37.50 -20.76
CA THR A 9 4.46 36.85 -20.86
C THR A 9 4.57 35.34 -20.66
N PHE A 10 5.61 34.72 -21.23
CA PHE A 10 5.90 33.30 -21.04
C PHE A 10 6.20 32.99 -19.56
N ILE A 11 7.10 33.74 -18.92
CA ILE A 11 7.45 33.55 -17.50
C ILE A 11 6.20 33.68 -16.63
N TYR A 12 5.40 34.72 -16.84
CA TYR A 12 4.15 34.92 -16.10
C TYR A 12 3.17 33.76 -16.30
N ARG A 13 2.95 33.33 -17.55
CA ARG A 13 2.06 32.19 -17.85
C ARG A 13 2.54 30.90 -17.20
N THR A 14 3.84 30.64 -17.25
CA THR A 14 4.45 29.46 -16.63
C THR A 14 4.30 29.50 -15.11
N LEU A 15 4.64 30.62 -14.47
CA LEU A 15 4.48 30.77 -13.01
C LEU A 15 3.02 30.65 -12.58
N LYS A 16 2.11 31.22 -13.37
CA LYS A 16 0.67 31.08 -13.12
C LYS A 16 0.21 29.63 -13.28
N SER A 17 0.62 28.92 -14.33
CA SER A 17 0.30 27.49 -14.52
C SER A 17 0.78 26.65 -13.34
N ILE A 18 2.03 26.85 -12.90
CA ILE A 18 2.59 26.14 -11.75
C ILE A 18 1.81 26.45 -10.47
N SER A 19 1.44 27.72 -10.26
CA SER A 19 0.64 28.13 -9.10
C SER A 19 -0.76 27.49 -9.13
N ASP A 20 -1.40 27.47 -10.28
CA ASP A 20 -2.74 26.91 -10.47
C ASP A 20 -2.70 25.38 -10.27
N GLU A 21 -1.72 24.68 -10.87
CA GLU A 21 -1.49 23.24 -10.69
C GLU A 21 -1.18 22.89 -9.23
N PHE A 22 -0.34 23.68 -8.55
CA PHE A 22 -0.02 23.48 -7.14
C PHE A 22 -1.25 23.69 -6.25
N SER A 23 -2.07 24.71 -6.54
CA SER A 23 -3.31 24.96 -5.83
C SER A 23 -4.30 23.81 -6.01
N GLU A 24 -4.47 23.33 -7.23
CA GLU A 24 -5.34 22.19 -7.52
C GLU A 24 -4.86 20.91 -6.81
N LEU A 25 -3.57 20.61 -6.88
CA LEU A 25 -2.98 19.47 -6.18
C LEU A 25 -3.19 19.59 -4.67
N SER A 26 -2.96 20.78 -4.10
CA SER A 26 -3.15 21.03 -2.66
C SER A 26 -4.60 20.82 -2.24
N GLN A 27 -5.56 21.28 -3.04
CA GLN A 27 -6.99 21.05 -2.79
C GLN A 27 -7.35 19.56 -2.86
N ARG A 28 -6.81 18.82 -3.83
CA ARG A 28 -7.03 17.38 -3.95
C ARG A 28 -6.44 16.59 -2.78
N ILE A 29 -5.24 16.96 -2.31
CA ILE A 29 -4.61 16.35 -1.13
C ILE A 29 -5.41 16.62 0.15
N ALA A 30 -5.98 17.83 0.27
CA ALA A 30 -6.76 18.23 1.44
C ALA A 30 -8.20 17.66 1.46
N ARG A 31 -8.69 17.15 0.32
CA ARG A 31 -10.05 16.61 0.21
C ARG A 31 -10.14 15.24 0.90
N ASP A 32 -11.23 15.03 1.63
CA ASP A 32 -11.57 13.72 2.18
C ASP A 32 -11.72 12.69 1.05
N PRO A 33 -11.14 11.48 1.16
CA PRO A 33 -11.24 10.46 0.12
C PRO A 33 -12.66 9.89 -0.07
N GLU A 34 -13.62 10.24 0.80
CA GLU A 34 -14.99 9.74 0.81
C GLU A 34 -15.04 8.19 0.91
N LEU A 35 -16.23 7.62 0.76
CA LEU A 35 -16.40 6.16 0.70
C LEU A 35 -15.99 5.62 -0.68
N PRO A 36 -15.62 4.33 -0.78
CA PRO A 36 -15.34 3.71 -2.07
C PRO A 36 -16.52 3.85 -3.05
N VAL A 37 -16.20 4.03 -4.34
CA VAL A 37 -17.22 4.11 -5.40
C VAL A 37 -18.05 2.81 -5.47
N PRO A 38 -19.37 2.87 -5.75
CA PRO A 38 -20.23 1.68 -5.72
C PRO A 38 -19.91 0.59 -6.74
N ASN A 39 -19.29 0.93 -7.87
CA ASN A 39 -18.96 0.00 -8.95
C ASN A 39 -17.48 0.13 -9.37
N PRO A 40 -16.53 -0.35 -8.54
CA PRO A 40 -15.12 -0.30 -8.89
C PRO A 40 -14.79 -1.32 -9.99
N SER A 41 -13.72 -1.09 -10.74
CA SER A 41 -13.21 -2.11 -11.67
C SER A 41 -12.81 -3.38 -10.94
N GLN A 42 -13.11 -4.55 -11.53
CA GLN A 42 -12.71 -5.83 -10.94
C GLN A 42 -11.20 -6.03 -11.08
N SER A 43 -10.55 -6.47 -9.99
CA SER A 43 -9.15 -6.86 -10.09
C SER A 43 -9.01 -8.29 -10.61
N TYR A 44 -8.03 -8.50 -11.49
CA TYR A 44 -7.59 -9.83 -11.93
C TYR A 44 -7.21 -10.73 -10.74
N TRP A 45 -6.49 -10.20 -9.74
CA TRP A 45 -6.04 -10.97 -8.57
C TRP A 45 -7.17 -11.38 -7.61
N CYS A 46 -8.33 -10.74 -7.72
CA CYS A 46 -9.51 -11.02 -6.90
C CYS A 46 -10.57 -11.81 -7.69
N PHE A 47 -10.18 -12.44 -8.80
CA PHE A 47 -11.04 -13.32 -9.58
C PHE A 47 -10.45 -14.75 -9.62
N PRO A 48 -11.21 -15.77 -9.21
CA PRO A 48 -12.57 -15.71 -8.66
C PRO A 48 -12.62 -15.01 -7.27
N PRO A 49 -13.81 -14.58 -6.81
CA PRO A 49 -13.96 -13.99 -5.48
C PRO A 49 -13.40 -14.91 -4.39
N SER A 50 -12.78 -14.32 -3.37
CA SER A 50 -12.24 -15.07 -2.24
C SER A 50 -13.38 -15.73 -1.44
N PRO A 51 -13.21 -16.96 -0.94
CA PRO A 51 -14.17 -17.55 0.00
C PRO A 51 -14.25 -16.77 1.32
N LEU A 52 -13.25 -15.92 1.61
CA LEU A 52 -13.24 -15.01 2.75
C LEU A 52 -14.12 -13.78 2.54
N ASP A 53 -14.60 -13.54 1.30
CA ASP A 53 -15.53 -12.46 0.97
C ASP A 53 -16.93 -12.78 1.51
N THR A 54 -17.02 -12.74 2.83
CA THR A 54 -18.24 -12.83 3.61
C THR A 54 -18.74 -11.41 3.82
N ARG A 55 -19.39 -10.85 2.80
CA ARG A 55 -20.14 -9.60 2.99
C ARG A 55 -21.13 -9.81 4.13
N ALA A 56 -20.79 -9.23 5.28
CA ALA A 56 -21.30 -9.66 6.56
C ALA A 56 -22.75 -9.24 6.74
N ASP A 57 -23.68 -10.17 6.54
CA ASP A 57 -24.99 -10.13 7.19
C ASP A 57 -24.87 -10.44 8.71
N GLN A 58 -23.65 -10.72 9.18
CA GLN A 58 -23.37 -10.98 10.59
C GLN A 58 -23.15 -9.67 11.34
N PRO A 59 -23.82 -9.47 12.49
CA PRO A 59 -23.60 -8.28 13.31
C PRO A 59 -22.15 -8.24 13.80
N LEU A 60 -21.55 -7.04 13.74
CA LEU A 60 -20.22 -6.84 14.29
C LEU A 60 -20.20 -7.16 15.80
N PRO A 61 -19.14 -7.80 16.32
CA PRO A 61 -19.00 -8.04 17.74
C PRO A 61 -18.95 -6.71 18.51
N SER A 62 -19.62 -6.67 19.66
CA SER A 62 -19.69 -5.45 20.49
C SER A 62 -18.36 -5.07 21.16
N LYS A 63 -17.40 -5.99 21.19
CA LYS A 63 -16.08 -5.81 21.81
C LYS A 63 -15.01 -6.55 21.01
N ALA A 64 -13.87 -5.90 20.83
CA ALA A 64 -12.65 -6.47 20.28
C ALA A 64 -11.45 -5.98 21.11
N ASP A 65 -10.38 -6.76 21.13
CA ASP A 65 -9.13 -6.34 21.76
C ASP A 65 -8.29 -5.51 20.78
N VAL A 66 -8.40 -5.82 19.47
CA VAL A 66 -7.79 -5.03 18.38
C VAL A 66 -8.76 -4.93 17.21
N VAL A 67 -8.89 -3.72 16.65
CA VAL A 67 -9.61 -3.47 15.39
C VAL A 67 -8.61 -3.04 14.32
N ILE A 68 -8.61 -3.75 13.19
CA ILE A 68 -7.77 -3.48 12.03
C ILE A 68 -8.66 -2.92 10.92
N ILE A 69 -8.29 -1.75 10.38
CA ILE A 69 -9.02 -1.12 9.27
C ILE A 69 -8.24 -1.38 7.98
N GLY A 70 -8.87 -2.13 7.07
CA GLY A 70 -8.30 -2.54 5.79
C GLY A 70 -7.71 -3.95 5.83
N SER A 71 -8.11 -4.77 4.86
CA SER A 71 -7.70 -6.16 4.70
C SER A 71 -6.50 -6.37 3.76
N GLY A 72 -5.85 -5.29 3.34
CA GLY A 72 -4.64 -5.37 2.51
C GLY A 72 -3.47 -6.00 3.25
N ILE A 73 -2.36 -6.18 2.54
CA ILE A 73 -1.14 -6.85 3.02
C ILE A 73 -0.65 -6.31 4.37
N THR A 74 -0.79 -5.00 4.62
CA THR A 74 -0.45 -4.39 5.91
C THR A 74 -1.37 -4.86 7.03
N GLY A 75 -2.69 -4.82 6.83
CA GLY A 75 -3.67 -5.26 7.84
C GLY A 75 -3.51 -6.75 8.15
N THR A 76 -3.34 -7.57 7.12
CA THR A 76 -3.11 -9.02 7.27
C THR A 76 -1.78 -9.34 7.94
N ALA A 77 -0.69 -8.62 7.62
CA ALA A 77 0.58 -8.80 8.30
C ALA A 77 0.51 -8.43 9.78
N VAL A 78 -0.25 -7.38 10.14
CA VAL A 78 -0.51 -7.00 11.53
C VAL A 78 -1.31 -8.09 12.23
N ALA A 79 -2.41 -8.56 11.63
CA ALA A 79 -3.24 -9.62 12.18
C ALA A 79 -2.43 -10.90 12.44
N ARG A 80 -1.67 -11.37 11.44
CA ARG A 80 -0.80 -12.54 11.54
C ARG A 80 0.22 -12.40 12.68
N THR A 81 0.88 -11.24 12.76
CA THR A 81 1.87 -10.98 13.81
C THR A 81 1.25 -11.00 15.21
N LEU A 82 0.08 -10.37 15.37
CA LEU A 82 -0.65 -10.35 16.64
C LEU A 82 -1.06 -11.77 17.05
N LEU A 83 -1.64 -12.53 16.14
CA LEU A 83 -2.14 -13.88 16.42
C LEU A 83 -1.00 -14.87 16.70
N ALA A 84 0.12 -14.78 15.98
CA ALA A 84 1.28 -15.65 16.19
C ALA A 84 2.05 -15.32 17.49
N GLY A 85 2.09 -14.04 17.89
CA GLY A 85 2.85 -13.58 19.06
C GLY A 85 2.05 -13.56 20.38
N ALA A 86 0.74 -13.79 20.32
CA ALA A 86 -0.11 -13.64 21.49
C ALA A 86 0.09 -14.77 22.50
N ARG A 87 0.43 -14.41 23.75
CA ARG A 87 0.49 -15.36 24.88
C ARG A 87 -0.88 -15.80 25.36
N THR A 88 -1.91 -15.01 25.05
CA THR A 88 -3.32 -15.23 25.38
C THR A 88 -4.17 -14.99 24.14
N PRO A 89 -5.25 -15.72 23.91
CA PRO A 89 -6.12 -15.50 22.74
C PRO A 89 -6.56 -14.03 22.63
N LEU A 90 -6.33 -13.41 21.48
CA LEU A 90 -6.77 -12.04 21.16
C LEU A 90 -8.00 -12.08 20.26
N ARG A 91 -8.99 -11.24 20.55
CA ARG A 91 -10.13 -11.00 19.66
C ARG A 91 -9.78 -9.88 18.71
N VAL A 92 -9.36 -10.26 17.50
CA VAL A 92 -9.01 -9.34 16.42
C VAL A 92 -10.19 -9.22 15.46
N VAL A 93 -10.63 -7.99 15.19
CA VAL A 93 -11.66 -7.70 14.18
C VAL A 93 -11.01 -6.93 13.04
N MET A 94 -11.17 -7.41 11.81
CA MET A 94 -10.69 -6.73 10.61
C MET A 94 -11.89 -6.22 9.80
N LEU A 95 -11.87 -4.94 9.47
CA LEU A 95 -12.94 -4.27 8.73
C LEU A 95 -12.44 -3.89 7.33
N GLU A 96 -13.19 -4.25 6.30
CA GLU A 96 -12.90 -3.88 4.91
C GLU A 96 -14.14 -3.21 4.30
N ALA A 97 -13.93 -2.12 3.55
CA ALA A 97 -15.01 -1.34 2.97
C ALA A 97 -15.49 -1.87 1.61
N ARG A 98 -14.72 -2.79 1.02
CA ARG A 98 -15.00 -3.49 -0.25
C ARG A 98 -14.86 -4.99 -0.02
N ASP A 99 -14.30 -5.72 -0.98
CA ASP A 99 -13.97 -7.14 -0.85
C ASP A 99 -12.55 -7.30 -0.28
N VAL A 100 -12.27 -8.47 0.31
CA VAL A 100 -10.99 -8.81 0.93
C VAL A 100 -9.82 -8.57 -0.03
N CYS A 101 -8.77 -7.91 0.46
CA CYS A 101 -7.56 -7.53 -0.28
C CYS A 101 -7.81 -6.65 -1.52
N SER A 102 -9.03 -6.21 -1.81
CA SER A 102 -9.37 -5.64 -3.11
C SER A 102 -8.61 -4.37 -3.45
N GLY A 103 -8.13 -3.59 -2.47
CA GLY A 103 -7.41 -2.32 -2.64
C GLY A 103 -6.07 -2.40 -3.39
N ALA A 104 -5.03 -1.72 -2.88
CA ALA A 104 -3.72 -1.70 -3.54
C ALA A 104 -3.06 -3.10 -3.59
N THR A 105 -3.30 -3.92 -2.57
CA THR A 105 -2.81 -5.31 -2.51
C THR A 105 -3.36 -6.17 -3.63
N GLY A 106 -4.65 -6.04 -3.93
CA GLY A 106 -5.28 -6.75 -5.02
C GLY A 106 -5.04 -6.11 -6.38
N ARG A 107 -4.39 -4.95 -6.53
CA ARG A 107 -4.27 -4.22 -7.81
C ARG A 107 -2.84 -3.85 -8.21
N ASN A 108 -1.85 -4.48 -7.60
CA ASN A 108 -0.44 -4.27 -7.95
C ASN A 108 0.04 -5.29 -9.00
N GLY A 109 1.29 -5.16 -9.45
CA GLY A 109 1.89 -6.04 -10.46
C GLY A 109 2.51 -7.34 -9.94
N GLY A 110 2.35 -7.68 -8.65
CA GLY A 110 2.88 -8.92 -8.05
C GLY A 110 4.40 -8.94 -7.82
N HIS A 111 5.10 -7.83 -8.05
CA HIS A 111 6.56 -7.80 -7.94
C HIS A 111 7.03 -7.83 -6.48
N VAL A 112 7.74 -8.88 -6.11
CA VAL A 112 8.49 -9.00 -4.86
C VAL A 112 9.98 -8.96 -5.19
N SER A 113 10.48 -7.77 -5.53
CA SER A 113 11.88 -7.58 -5.95
C SER A 113 12.54 -6.44 -5.18
N PRO A 114 13.61 -6.70 -4.42
CA PRO A 114 14.37 -5.64 -3.78
C PRO A 114 15.35 -5.01 -4.80
N ASN A 115 15.19 -3.72 -5.11
CA ASN A 115 16.09 -2.95 -5.99
C ASN A 115 17.43 -2.61 -5.33
N THR A 116 18.15 -3.63 -4.85
CA THR A 116 19.32 -3.48 -3.97
C THR A 116 20.50 -2.80 -4.63
N TYR A 117 20.86 -3.21 -5.85
CA TYR A 117 22.01 -2.69 -6.57
C TYR A 117 21.84 -1.22 -6.98
N GLN A 118 20.69 -0.88 -7.57
CA GLN A 118 20.42 0.46 -8.08
C GLN A 118 20.37 1.51 -6.96
N GLU A 119 19.83 1.16 -5.80
CA GLU A 119 19.58 2.12 -4.73
C GLU A 119 20.70 2.22 -3.70
N TYR A 120 21.58 1.21 -3.57
CA TYR A 120 22.62 1.22 -2.53
C TYR A 120 23.51 2.46 -2.57
N ALA A 121 23.98 2.86 -3.75
CA ALA A 121 24.83 4.04 -3.90
C ALA A 121 24.09 5.34 -3.52
N GLN A 122 22.79 5.43 -3.83
CA GLN A 122 21.97 6.59 -3.49
C GLN A 122 21.70 6.65 -1.98
N LEU A 123 21.34 5.52 -1.38
CA LEU A 123 21.14 5.37 0.06
C LEU A 123 22.43 5.67 0.82
N GLY A 124 23.59 5.22 0.31
CA GLY A 124 24.89 5.47 0.89
C GLY A 124 25.24 6.95 0.94
N ARG A 125 24.93 7.71 -0.14
CA ARG A 125 25.11 9.16 -0.16
C ARG A 125 24.17 9.89 0.81
N LYS A 126 22.92 9.43 0.93
CA LYS A 126 21.89 10.12 1.73
C LYS A 126 21.96 9.81 3.23
N TYR A 127 22.29 8.57 3.59
CA TYR A 127 22.18 8.06 4.96
C TYR A 127 23.47 7.42 5.49
N GLY A 128 24.53 7.36 4.68
CA GLY A 128 25.78 6.67 5.02
C GLY A 128 25.73 5.16 4.79
N ALA A 129 26.91 4.54 4.69
CA ALA A 129 27.06 3.14 4.31
C ALA A 129 26.33 2.18 5.26
N ARG A 130 26.40 2.40 6.58
CA ARG A 130 25.78 1.51 7.58
C ARG A 130 24.25 1.45 7.43
N ALA A 131 23.60 2.61 7.27
CA ALA A 131 22.16 2.69 7.08
C ALA A 131 21.74 2.10 5.73
N ALA A 132 22.50 2.39 4.66
CA ALA A 132 22.25 1.81 3.34
C ALA A 132 22.30 0.28 3.36
N GLN A 133 23.31 -0.31 4.01
CA GLN A 133 23.41 -1.76 4.18
C GLN A 133 22.26 -2.33 5.01
N ALA A 134 21.84 -1.64 6.07
CA ALA A 134 20.71 -2.08 6.89
C ALA A 134 19.40 -2.11 6.08
N ILE A 135 19.13 -1.07 5.28
CA ILE A 135 17.96 -1.01 4.40
C ILE A 135 17.99 -2.12 3.34
N VAL A 136 19.15 -2.34 2.69
CA VAL A 136 19.31 -3.39 1.70
C VAL A 136 19.09 -4.78 2.31
N ARG A 137 19.70 -5.06 3.48
CA ARG A 137 19.51 -6.33 4.20
C ARG A 137 18.04 -6.54 4.58
N PHE A 138 17.39 -5.51 5.10
CA PHE A 138 15.97 -5.57 5.46
C PHE A 138 15.08 -5.92 4.26
N ARG A 139 15.30 -5.27 3.11
CA ARG A 139 14.55 -5.56 1.88
C ARG A 139 14.81 -6.96 1.34
N LEU A 140 16.05 -7.44 1.40
CA LEU A 140 16.39 -8.81 1.01
C LEU A 140 15.69 -9.86 1.90
N ALA A 141 15.51 -9.56 3.19
CA ALA A 141 14.83 -10.45 4.13
C ALA A 141 13.33 -10.63 3.83
N HIS A 142 12.71 -9.77 3.03
CA HIS A 142 11.30 -9.93 2.65
C HIS A 142 11.05 -11.17 1.79
N LEU A 143 11.95 -11.51 0.87
CA LEU A 143 11.77 -12.67 -0.01
C LEU A 143 11.64 -13.99 0.78
N PRO A 144 12.60 -14.37 1.65
CA PRO A 144 12.45 -15.60 2.43
C PRO A 144 11.27 -15.53 3.41
N ALA A 145 10.94 -14.36 3.95
CA ALA A 145 9.77 -14.22 4.83
C ALA A 145 8.45 -14.49 4.08
N LEU A 146 8.33 -14.02 2.84
CA LEU A 146 7.15 -14.27 2.00
C LEU A 146 7.08 -15.71 1.52
N LEU A 147 8.22 -16.34 1.19
CA LEU A 147 8.28 -17.77 0.87
C LEU A 147 7.86 -18.63 2.07
N SER A 148 8.39 -18.35 3.27
CA SER A 148 7.98 -19.03 4.51
C SER A 148 6.48 -18.91 4.75
N ALA A 149 5.91 -17.70 4.59
CA ALA A 149 4.48 -17.51 4.75
C ALA A 149 3.66 -18.29 3.70
N ALA A 150 4.15 -18.38 2.47
CA ALA A 150 3.50 -19.17 1.42
C ALA A 150 3.60 -20.69 1.68
N GLU A 151 4.71 -21.17 2.24
CA GLU A 151 4.87 -22.57 2.66
C GLU A 151 3.93 -22.94 3.81
N GLU A 152 3.83 -22.09 4.84
CA GLU A 152 2.95 -22.31 5.99
C GLU A 152 1.47 -22.41 5.60
N GLU A 153 1.06 -21.67 4.56
CA GLU A 153 -0.31 -21.66 4.03
C GLU A 153 -0.51 -22.64 2.86
N ASP A 154 0.46 -23.53 2.61
CA ASP A 154 0.45 -24.55 1.56
C ASP A 154 0.20 -24.00 0.12
N LEU A 155 0.70 -22.79 -0.15
CA LEU A 155 0.51 -22.10 -1.42
C LEU A 155 1.58 -22.45 -2.48
N LEU A 156 2.69 -23.05 -2.06
CA LEU A 156 3.78 -23.42 -2.98
C LEU A 156 3.55 -24.76 -3.70
N ALA A 157 2.68 -25.62 -3.18
CA ALA A 157 2.36 -26.92 -3.78
C ALA A 157 1.39 -26.84 -4.97
N ALA A 158 0.82 -25.65 -5.23
CA ALA A 158 -0.27 -25.45 -6.19
C ALA A 158 0.16 -25.17 -7.64
N TRP A 159 1.42 -25.43 -8.02
CA TRP A 159 1.98 -25.14 -9.35
C TRP A 159 2.75 -26.33 -9.94
#